data_AF-A0A366MH44-F1
#
_entry.id   AF-A0A366MH44-F1
#
_cell.length_a   1.000
_cell.length_b   1.000
_cell.length_c   1.000
_cell.angle_alpha   90.00
_cell.angle_beta   90.00
_cell.angle_gamma   90.00
#
_symmetry.space_group_name_H-M   'P 1'
#
loop_
_entity.id
_entity.type
_entity.pdbx_description
1 polymer ?
#
loop_
_entity_poly.entity_id
_entity_poly.type
_entity_poly.pdbx_seq_one_letter_code
_entity_poly.pdbx_strand_id
1 'polypeptide(L)'
;MLSPSDLRKEIERRLRSYLSRDKSGIRKALLRLLIRAKSMTVPQIHEALSTNFDVTYHSVASMVGIVSSKLGILSTHKMKDGSLGVYELKAQYVDLVEQVVAST
;
A
#
# COMPACT_ATOMS: atom_id res chain seq x y z
N MET A 1 -24.48 5.69 8.35
CA MET A 1 -23.31 5.97 7.46
C MET A 1 -22.16 6.38 8.36
N LEU A 2 -20.95 5.83 8.17
CA LEU A 2 -19.75 6.32 8.88
C LEU A 2 -19.48 7.75 8.41
N SER A 3 -19.20 8.66 9.34
CA SER A 3 -18.73 10.00 8.97
C SER A 3 -17.32 9.91 8.34
N PRO A 4 -16.88 10.90 7.55
CA PRO A 4 -15.54 10.90 6.96
C PRO A 4 -14.42 10.76 8.00
N SER A 5 -14.60 11.32 9.21
CA SER A 5 -13.65 11.20 10.31
C SER A 5 -13.62 9.80 10.91
N ASP A 6 -14.77 9.13 11.03
CA ASP A 6 -14.82 7.73 11.48
C ASP A 6 -14.17 6.78 10.48
N LEU A 7 -14.34 7.03 9.18
CA LEU A 7 -13.67 6.26 8.13
C LEU A 7 -12.15 6.43 8.21
N ARG A 8 -11.66 7.65 8.41
CA ARG A 8 -10.21 7.91 8.54
C ARG A 8 -9.62 7.18 9.75
N LYS A 9 -10.30 7.21 10.91
CA LYS A 9 -9.89 6.46 12.12
C LYS A 9 -9.88 4.95 11.88
N GLU A 10 -10.88 4.43 11.17
CA GLU A 10 -10.94 3.01 10.85
C GLU A 10 -9.83 2.58 9.89
N ILE A 11 -9.47 3.42 8.91
CA ILE A 11 -8.30 3.18 8.05
C ILE A 11 -7.01 3.21 8.85
N GLU A 12 -6.84 4.17 9.76
CA GLU A 12 -5.68 4.23 10.65
C GLU A 12 -5.53 2.94 11.45
N ARG A 13 -6.63 2.48 12.08
CA ARG A 13 -6.67 1.23 12.85
C ARG A 13 -6.25 0.02 12.00
N ARG A 14 -6.77 -0.08 10.77
CA ARG A 14 -6.41 -1.15 9.82
C ARG A 14 -4.95 -1.08 9.42
N LEU A 15 -4.42 0.11 9.17
CA LEU A 15 -3.02 0.33 8.79
C LEU A 15 -2.06 -0.06 9.91
N ARG A 16 -2.33 0.37 11.14
CA ARG A 16 -1.57 -0.02 12.33
C ARG A 16 -1.62 -1.54 12.56
N SER A 17 -2.79 -2.15 12.38
CA SER A 17 -2.95 -3.61 12.49
C SER A 17 -2.19 -4.38 11.40
N TYR A 18 -2.07 -3.81 10.21
CA TYR A 18 -1.30 -4.38 9.10
C TYR A 18 0.21 -4.33 9.38
N LEU A 19 0.70 -3.19 9.89
CA LEU A 19 2.11 -2.98 10.24
C LEU A 19 2.54 -3.68 11.53
N SER A 20 1.65 -3.86 12.52
CA SER A 20 2.01 -4.56 13.76
C SER A 20 2.42 -6.02 13.55
N ARG A 21 2.04 -6.59 12.41
CA ARG A 21 2.42 -7.95 11.99
C ARG A 21 3.69 -7.97 11.13
N ASP A 22 4.32 -6.83 10.86
CA ASP A 22 5.44 -6.68 9.93
C ASP A 22 6.76 -7.13 10.54
N LYS A 23 6.98 -8.45 10.56
CA LYS A 23 8.19 -9.04 11.16
C LYS A 23 9.44 -8.84 10.31
N SER A 24 9.30 -8.72 8.99
CA SER A 24 10.42 -8.58 8.06
C SER A 24 10.71 -7.15 7.66
N GLY A 25 9.79 -6.20 7.94
CA GLY A 25 9.89 -4.82 7.46
C GLY A 25 9.38 -4.61 6.03
N ILE A 26 8.90 -5.65 5.37
CA ILE A 26 8.46 -5.60 3.97
C ILE A 26 7.20 -4.76 3.81
N ARG A 27 6.27 -4.80 4.76
CA ARG A 27 5.03 -4.02 4.66
C ARG A 27 5.31 -2.54 4.78
N LYS A 28 6.20 -2.16 5.71
CA LYS A 28 6.70 -0.80 5.85
C LYS A 28 7.44 -0.33 4.60
N ALA A 29 8.27 -1.19 4.00
CA ALA A 29 8.96 -0.89 2.75
C ALA A 29 7.99 -0.66 1.58
N LEU A 30 6.96 -1.50 1.44
CA LEU A 30 5.90 -1.34 0.44
C LEU A 30 5.18 0.01 0.58
N LEU A 31 4.77 0.39 1.80
CA LEU A 31 4.08 1.66 2.02
C LEU A 31 4.99 2.87 1.72
N ARG A 32 6.26 2.83 2.14
CA ARG A 32 7.25 3.86 1.80
C ARG A 32 7.49 3.98 0.31
N LEU A 33 7.51 2.86 -0.39
CA LEU A 33 7.65 2.82 -1.84
C LEU A 33 6.47 3.52 -2.52
N LEU A 34 5.24 3.20 -2.10
CA LEU A 34 4.02 3.82 -2.63
C LEU A 34 3.95 5.33 -2.34
N ILE A 35 4.39 5.78 -1.16
CA ILE A 35 4.49 7.22 -0.83
C ILE A 35 5.43 7.93 -1.81
N ARG A 36 6.64 7.38 -2.04
CA ARG A 36 7.67 8.03 -2.86
C ARG A 36 7.34 8.02 -4.35
N ALA A 37 6.91 6.88 -4.88
CA ALA A 37 6.70 6.69 -6.30
C ALA A 37 5.39 7.32 -6.82
N LYS A 38 4.42 7.58 -5.92
CA LYS A 38 3.05 8.05 -6.20
C LYS A 38 2.19 7.08 -7.03
N SER A 39 2.79 6.33 -7.95
CA SER A 39 2.12 5.50 -8.94
C SER A 39 3.00 4.30 -9.34
N MET A 40 2.51 3.08 -9.16
CA MET A 40 3.28 1.86 -9.48
C MET A 40 2.40 0.68 -9.88
N THR A 41 2.96 -0.21 -10.71
CA THR A 41 2.38 -1.52 -11.06
C THR A 41 2.96 -2.63 -10.17
N VAL A 42 2.29 -3.79 -10.10
CA VAL A 42 2.81 -4.96 -9.34
C VAL A 42 4.21 -5.39 -9.81
N PRO A 43 4.53 -5.47 -11.12
CA PRO A 43 5.90 -5.75 -11.57
C PRO A 43 6.94 -4.77 -11.01
N GLN A 44 6.68 -3.46 -11.06
CA GLN A 44 7.60 -2.45 -10.55
C GLN A 44 7.76 -2.53 -9.02
N ILE A 45 6.68 -2.84 -8.30
CA ILE A 45 6.74 -3.04 -6.85
C ILE A 45 7.56 -4.29 -6.52
N HIS A 46 7.36 -5.38 -7.29
CA HIS A 46 8.10 -6.63 -7.10
C HIS A 46 9.59 -6.43 -7.36
N GLU A 47 9.96 -5.76 -8.45
CA GLU A 47 11.35 -5.42 -8.77
C GLU A 47 11.98 -4.60 -7.64
N ALA A 48 11.32 -3.53 -7.19
CA ALA A 48 11.82 -2.67 -6.13
C ALA A 48 11.99 -3.40 -4.79
N LEU A 49 11.06 -4.27 -4.40
CA LEU A 49 11.15 -5.02 -3.14
C LEU A 49 12.16 -6.16 -3.21
N SER A 50 12.31 -6.82 -4.38
CA SER A 50 13.24 -7.94 -4.55
C SER A 50 14.71 -7.54 -4.35
N THR A 51 15.03 -6.25 -4.41
CA THR A 51 16.38 -5.75 -4.11
C THR A 51 16.81 -5.96 -2.66
N ASN A 52 15.86 -6.04 -1.72
CA ASN A 52 16.12 -6.09 -0.28
C ASN A 52 15.35 -7.21 0.45
N PHE A 53 14.44 -7.90 -0.24
CA PHE A 53 13.59 -8.93 0.34
C PHE A 53 13.55 -10.15 -0.59
N ASP A 54 13.59 -11.35 -0.02
CA ASP A 54 13.31 -12.58 -0.75
C ASP A 54 11.79 -12.73 -0.94
N VAL A 55 11.29 -12.26 -2.09
CA VAL A 55 9.86 -12.28 -2.42
C VAL A 55 9.56 -12.72 -3.84
N THR A 56 8.47 -13.45 -3.97
CA THR A 56 7.92 -13.83 -5.28
C THR A 56 6.94 -12.77 -5.78
N TYR A 57 6.76 -12.70 -7.09
CA TYR A 57 5.76 -11.85 -7.73
C TYR A 57 4.36 -12.06 -7.13
N HIS A 58 3.96 -13.31 -6.92
CA HIS A 58 2.66 -13.67 -6.34
C HIS A 58 2.49 -13.15 -4.91
N SER A 59 3.55 -13.22 -4.09
CA SER A 59 3.51 -12.68 -2.72
C SER A 59 3.30 -11.16 -2.73
N VAL A 60 3.98 -10.44 -3.65
CA VAL A 60 3.83 -8.99 -3.81
C VAL A 60 2.44 -8.63 -4.33
N ALA A 61 1.94 -9.34 -5.34
CA ALA A 61 0.58 -9.16 -5.86
C ALA A 61 -0.47 -9.33 -4.74
N SER A 62 -0.30 -10.35 -3.89
CA SER A 62 -1.17 -10.58 -2.73
C SER A 62 -1.09 -9.43 -1.72
N MET A 63 0.11 -8.94 -1.40
CA MET A 63 0.28 -7.79 -0.50
C MET A 63 -0.40 -6.54 -1.04
N VAL A 64 -0.20 -6.21 -2.31
CA VAL A 64 -0.84 -5.07 -2.96
C VAL A 64 -2.37 -5.24 -2.95
N GLY A 65 -2.86 -6.46 -3.21
CA GLY A 65 -4.27 -6.81 -3.09
C GLY A 65 -4.83 -6.54 -1.69
N ILE A 66 -4.10 -6.90 -0.62
CA ILE A 66 -4.50 -6.61 0.76
C ILE A 66 -4.55 -5.09 1.02
N VAL A 67 -3.53 -4.35 0.60
CA VAL A 67 -3.49 -2.89 0.77
C VAL A 67 -4.66 -2.22 0.02
N SER A 68 -4.98 -2.69 -1.19
CA SER A 68 -6.09 -2.19 -1.98
C SER A 68 -7.46 -2.54 -1.39
N SER A 69 -7.71 -3.82 -1.10
CA SER A 69 -9.04 -4.31 -0.72
C SER A 69 -9.35 -4.17 0.76
N LYS A 70 -8.38 -4.47 1.64
CA LYS A 70 -8.58 -4.50 3.09
C LYS A 70 -8.33 -3.13 3.73
N LEU A 71 -7.26 -2.45 3.32
CA LEU A 71 -6.97 -1.11 3.84
C LEU A 71 -7.80 -0.05 3.11
N GLY A 72 -8.07 -0.24 1.80
CA GLY A 72 -8.90 0.68 1.02
C GLY A 72 -8.21 2.00 0.67
N ILE A 73 -6.88 2.06 0.82
CA ILE A 73 -6.09 3.29 0.68
C ILE A 73 -5.57 3.52 -0.74
N LEU A 74 -5.69 2.53 -1.63
CA LEU A 74 -5.23 2.63 -3.02
C LEU A 74 -6.38 2.96 -3.97
N SER A 75 -6.07 3.80 -4.95
CA SER A 75 -6.80 3.91 -6.21
C SER A 75 -6.13 2.98 -7.22
N THR A 76 -6.93 2.35 -8.08
CA THR A 76 -6.44 1.48 -9.15
C THR A 76 -7.02 1.94 -10.47
N HIS A 77 -6.18 2.04 -11.50
CA HIS A 77 -6.61 2.27 -12.88
C HIS A 77 -5.78 1.40 -13.82
N LYS A 78 -6.29 1.15 -15.02
CA LYS A 78 -5.53 0.41 -16.03
C LYS A 78 -4.58 1.37 -16.75
N MET A 79 -3.41 0.89 -17.15
CA MET A 79 -2.55 1.60 -18.10
C MET A 79 -3.30 1.89 -19.41
N LYS A 80 -2.80 2.84 -20.21
CA LYS A 80 -3.43 3.26 -21.48
C LYS A 80 -3.63 2.09 -22.48
N ASP A 81 -2.80 1.06 -22.38
CA ASP A 81 -2.85 -0.18 -23.16
C ASP A 81 -3.76 -1.27 -22.55
N GLY A 82 -4.37 -0.99 -21.39
CA GLY A 82 -5.27 -1.90 -20.68
C GLY A 82 -4.58 -3.05 -19.92
N SER A 83 -3.25 -3.15 -19.97
CA SER A 83 -2.51 -4.38 -19.65
C SER A 83 -2.22 -4.56 -18.15
N LEU A 84 -1.92 -3.48 -17.43
CA LEU A 84 -1.52 -3.53 -16.03
C LEU A 84 -2.36 -2.61 -15.14
N GLY A 85 -2.64 -3.10 -13.93
CA GLY A 85 -3.19 -2.30 -12.85
C GLY A 85 -2.11 -1.39 -12.26
N VAL A 86 -2.33 -0.08 -12.35
CA VAL A 86 -1.54 0.97 -11.72
C VAL A 86 -2.18 1.31 -10.38
N TYR A 87 -1.38 1.28 -9.31
CA TYR A 87 -1.78 1.55 -7.94
C TYR A 87 -1.21 2.89 -7.48
N GLU A 88 -2.09 3.70 -6.90
CA GLU A 88 -1.75 5.02 -6.37
C GLU A 88 -2.34 5.18 -4.98
N LEU A 89 -1.62 5.84 -4.06
CA LEU A 89 -2.21 6.22 -2.78
C LEU A 89 -3.28 7.29 -3.02
N LYS A 90 -4.48 7.08 -2.47
CA LYS A 90 -5.53 8.11 -2.48
C LYS A 90 -5.03 9.33 -1.73
N ALA A 91 -5.10 10.51 -2.36
CA ALA A 91 -4.58 11.76 -1.82
C ALA A 91 -5.02 12.03 -0.36
N GLN A 92 -6.29 11.74 -0.04
CA GLN A 92 -6.87 11.93 1.30
C GLN A 92 -6.29 11.04 2.41
N TYR A 93 -5.42 10.08 2.08
CA TYR A 93 -4.81 9.15 3.04
C TYR A 93 -3.27 9.22 3.03
N VAL A 94 -2.65 10.06 2.19
CA VAL A 94 -1.18 10.15 2.10
C VAL A 94 -0.58 10.58 3.44
N ASP A 95 -1.12 11.66 4.01
CA ASP A 95 -0.73 12.21 5.31
C ASP A 95 -0.83 11.16 6.44
N LEU A 96 -1.92 10.41 6.46
CA LEU A 96 -2.17 9.36 7.44
C LEU A 96 -1.15 8.23 7.30
N VAL A 97 -0.87 7.79 6.07
CA VAL A 97 0.06 6.70 5.82
C VAL A 97 1.48 7.12 6.21
N GLU A 98 1.90 8.34 5.86
CA GLU A 98 3.19 8.90 6.27
C GLU A 98 3.34 8.94 7.80
N GLN A 99 2.35 9.48 8.51
CA GLN A 99 2.35 9.57 9.97
C GLN A 99 2.45 8.18 10.63
N VAL A 100 1.68 7.20 10.15
CA VAL A 100 1.67 5.85 10.73
C VAL A 100 2.98 5.12 10.43
N VAL A 101 3.53 5.26 9.23
CA VAL A 101 4.81 4.64 8.84
C VAL A 101 6.00 5.26 9.58
N ALA A 102 5.94 6.54 9.94
CA ALA A 102 6.97 7.22 10.74
C ALA A 102 6.92 6.89 12.24
N SER A 103 5.73 6.54 12.76
CA SER A 103 5.50 6.21 14.18
C SER A 103 5.62 4.72 14.53
N THR A 104 5.81 3.87 13.52
CA THR A 104 6.16 2.44 13.66
C THR A 104 7.61 2.27 13.22
#